data_AF-A0A8I2DWR3-F1
#
_entry.id   AF-A0A8I2DWR3-F1
#
_cell.length_a   1.000
_cell.length_b   1.000
_cell.length_c   1.000
_cell.angle_alpha   90.00
_cell.angle_beta   90.00
_cell.angle_gamma   90.00
#
_symmetry.space_group_name_H-M   'P 1'
#
loop_
_entity.id
_entity.type
_entity.pdbx_description
1 polymer ?
#
loop_
_entity_poly.entity_id
_entity_poly.type
_entity_poly.pdbx_seq_one_letter_code
_entity_poly.pdbx_strand_id
1 'polypeptide(L)'
;MLRSLGQRHVTVGDEDVRVVALRTAVSRLRRQLALLPADFPDRQIAEDELADLAAMAGHGVPEAPRLRRSLLLIAGAIGSVSALGPGLTEVRHAVELFGDPPRR
;
A
#
# COMPACT_ATOMS: atom_id res chain seq x y z
N MET A 1 28.33 16.53 4.11
CA MET A 1 28.09 15.13 4.50
C MET A 1 27.61 15.12 5.94
N LEU A 2 26.29 14.98 6.17
CA LEU A 2 25.72 14.94 7.52
C LEU A 2 24.69 13.81 7.60
N ARG A 3 24.86 13.05 8.69
CA ARG A 3 24.36 11.69 8.95
C ARG A 3 22.88 11.50 8.66
N SER A 4 22.61 10.46 7.88
CA SER A 4 21.32 9.76 7.82
C SER A 4 20.97 9.30 9.23
N LEU A 5 20.05 10.00 9.89
CA LEU A 5 19.45 9.52 11.12
C LEU A 5 18.57 8.33 10.73
N GLY A 6 19.12 7.14 10.90
CA GLY A 6 18.42 5.88 10.71
C GLY A 6 17.07 5.96 11.41
N GLN A 7 16.00 5.94 10.61
CA GLN A 7 14.65 5.74 11.08
C GLN A 7 14.70 4.58 12.07
N ARG A 8 14.31 4.84 13.32
CA ARG A 8 14.28 3.83 14.37
C ARG A 8 13.16 2.88 13.99
N HIS A 9 13.48 1.83 13.24
CA HIS A 9 12.55 0.74 12.92
C HIS A 9 12.04 0.21 14.27
N VAL A 10 10.80 0.52 14.62
CA VAL A 10 10.16 -0.08 15.79
C VAL A 10 9.73 -1.48 15.34
N THR A 11 10.59 -2.46 15.59
CA THR A 11 10.30 -3.88 15.35
C THR A 11 9.46 -4.41 16.51
N VAL A 12 8.24 -4.84 16.23
CA VAL A 12 7.47 -5.66 17.18
C VAL A 12 7.70 -7.09 16.74
N GLY A 13 8.76 -7.71 17.29
CA GLY A 13 9.18 -9.07 16.96
C GLY A 13 9.69 -9.25 15.53
N ASP A 14 10.94 -8.88 15.25
CA ASP A 14 11.70 -9.04 13.98
C ASP A 14 11.07 -8.48 12.67
N GLU A 15 9.76 -8.24 12.63
CA GLU A 15 9.03 -7.73 11.49
C GLU A 15 8.79 -6.22 11.65
N ASP A 16 9.03 -5.47 10.57
CA ASP A 16 8.78 -4.04 10.52
C ASP A 16 7.26 -3.77 10.58
N VAL A 17 6.80 -3.03 11.60
CA VAL A 17 5.38 -2.70 11.80
C VAL A 17 4.75 -2.06 10.56
N ARG A 18 5.54 -1.32 9.77
CA ARG A 18 5.07 -0.69 8.53
C ARG A 18 4.74 -1.73 7.46
N VAL A 19 5.55 -2.78 7.38
CA VAL A 19 5.34 -3.90 6.45
C VAL A 19 4.10 -4.70 6.86
N VAL A 20 3.91 -4.96 8.15
CA VAL A 20 2.70 -5.64 8.67
C VAL A 20 1.44 -4.83 8.36
N ALA A 21 1.48 -3.51 8.59
CA ALA A 21 0.36 -2.61 8.30
C ALA A 21 0.01 -2.61 6.81
N LEU A 22 1.03 -2.52 5.93
CA LEU A 22 0.84 -2.56 4.49
C LEU A 22 0.25 -3.88 4.01
N ARG A 23 0.81 -5.02 4.44
CA ARG A 23 0.30 -6.36 4.09
C ARG A 23 -1.15 -6.53 4.51
N THR A 24 -1.50 -6.04 5.70
CA THR A 24 -2.87 -6.12 6.24
C THR A 24 -3.85 -5.29 5.40
N ALA A 25 -3.50 -4.04 5.10
CA ALA A 25 -4.33 -3.15 4.28
C ALA A 25 -4.53 -3.70 2.86
N VAL A 26 -3.45 -4.15 2.21
CA VAL A 26 -3.51 -4.75 0.86
C VAL A 26 -4.38 -6.01 0.86
N SER A 27 -4.20 -6.89 1.84
CA SER A 27 -5.01 -8.11 1.95
C SER A 27 -6.50 -7.80 2.11
N ARG A 28 -6.84 -6.74 2.85
CA ARG A 28 -8.23 -6.30 3.01
C ARG A 28 -8.80 -5.75 1.70
N LEU A 29 -8.07 -4.86 1.01
CA LEU A 29 -8.51 -4.28 -0.25
C LEU A 29 -8.71 -5.38 -1.32
N ARG A 30 -7.80 -6.36 -1.41
CA ARG A 30 -7.96 -7.53 -2.29
C ARG A 30 -9.23 -8.33 -1.98
N ARG A 31 -9.57 -8.53 -0.70
CA ARG A 31 -10.83 -9.18 -0.32
C ARG A 31 -12.05 -8.35 -0.73
N GLN A 32 -12.02 -7.04 -0.52
CA GLN A 32 -13.12 -6.16 -0.95
C GLN A 32 -13.31 -6.20 -2.46
N LEU A 33 -12.21 -6.21 -3.23
CA LEU A 33 -12.23 -6.31 -4.68
C LEU A 33 -12.79 -7.67 -5.14
N ALA A 34 -12.35 -8.77 -4.53
CA ALA A 34 -12.86 -10.11 -4.84
C ALA A 34 -14.36 -10.27 -4.54
N LEU A 35 -14.86 -9.58 -3.52
CA LEU A 35 -16.28 -9.60 -3.13
C LEU A 35 -17.12 -8.57 -3.91
N LEU A 36 -16.51 -7.69 -4.71
CA LEU A 36 -17.21 -6.68 -5.48
C LEU A 36 -17.93 -7.35 -6.66
N PRO A 37 -19.28 -7.33 -6.71
CA PRO A 37 -20.02 -7.92 -7.82
C PRO A 37 -19.92 -7.09 -9.11
N ALA A 38 -19.66 -5.79 -8.96
CA ALA A 38 -19.53 -4.87 -10.07
C ALA A 38 -18.18 -5.08 -10.79
N ASP A 39 -18.24 -5.14 -12.11
CA ASP A 39 -17.07 -5.06 -12.95
C ASP A 39 -16.76 -3.60 -13.30
N PHE A 40 -15.48 -3.26 -13.45
CA PHE A 40 -15.04 -1.94 -13.86
C PHE A 40 -13.87 -2.06 -14.85
N PRO A 41 -13.69 -1.07 -15.76
CA PRO A 41 -12.83 -1.23 -16.94
C PRO A 41 -11.42 -1.73 -16.65
N ASP A 42 -10.81 -1.25 -15.57
CA ASP A 42 -9.42 -1.54 -15.20
C ASP A 42 -9.32 -2.52 -14.02
N ARG A 43 -10.32 -3.38 -13.81
CA ARG A 43 -10.35 -4.33 -12.69
C ARG A 43 -9.13 -5.22 -12.63
N GLN A 44 -8.75 -5.83 -13.74
CA GLN A 44 -7.59 -6.72 -13.80
C GLN A 44 -6.29 -5.95 -13.48
N ILE A 45 -6.16 -4.72 -13.97
CA ILE A 45 -5.00 -3.86 -13.67
C ILE A 45 -4.92 -3.58 -12.17
N ALA A 46 -6.06 -3.29 -11.51
CA ALA A 46 -6.09 -3.10 -10.07
C ALA A 46 -5.71 -4.39 -9.30
N GLU A 47 -6.17 -5.55 -9.76
CA GLU A 47 -5.84 -6.85 -9.15
C GLU A 47 -4.35 -7.18 -9.28
N ASP A 48 -3.77 -6.99 -10.47
CA ASP A 48 -2.36 -7.22 -10.77
C ASP A 48 -1.45 -6.28 -9.95
N GLU A 49 -1.75 -4.99 -9.93
CA GLU A 49 -0.99 -4.02 -9.13
C GLU A 49 -1.09 -4.29 -7.61
N LEU A 50 -2.24 -4.78 -7.13
CA LEU A 50 -2.37 -5.20 -5.73
C LEU A 50 -1.56 -6.46 -5.41
N ALA A 51 -1.42 -7.38 -6.38
CA ALA A 51 -0.57 -8.55 -6.25
C ALA A 51 0.92 -8.14 -6.20
N ASP A 52 1.34 -7.22 -7.07
CA ASP A 52 2.69 -6.68 -7.08
C ASP A 52 3.00 -5.92 -5.79
N LEU A 53 2.06 -5.14 -5.27
CA LEU A 53 2.21 -4.44 -4.00
C LEU A 53 2.35 -5.40 -2.81
N ALA A 54 1.58 -6.50 -2.82
CA ALA A 54 1.73 -7.57 -1.83
C ALA A 54 3.10 -8.26 -1.92
N ALA A 55 3.57 -8.54 -3.14
CA ALA A 55 4.88 -9.12 -3.38
C ALA A 55 6.00 -8.18 -2.90
N MET A 56 5.91 -6.87 -3.18
CA MET A 56 6.88 -5.89 -2.69
C MET A 56 6.97 -5.87 -1.17
N ALA A 57 5.83 -5.91 -0.48
CA ALA A 57 5.80 -6.02 0.98
C ALA A 57 6.30 -7.39 1.47
N GLY A 58 6.29 -8.42 0.63
CA GLY A 58 6.77 -9.78 0.89
C GLY A 58 8.30 -9.91 0.99
N HIS A 59 9.04 -9.21 0.13
CA HIS A 59 10.47 -9.43 -0.10
C HIS A 59 11.42 -8.49 0.65
N GLY A 60 10.91 -7.60 1.52
CA GLY A 60 11.73 -6.68 2.31
C GLY A 60 11.02 -5.38 2.65
N VAL A 61 11.78 -4.33 2.94
CA VAL A 61 11.26 -2.97 3.18
C VAL A 61 11.18 -2.22 1.85
N PRO A 62 9.98 -2.02 1.27
CA PRO A 62 9.84 -1.31 0.01
C PRO A 62 10.16 0.19 0.12
N GLU A 63 10.67 0.76 -0.98
CA GLU A 63 10.98 2.20 -1.08
C GLU A 63 9.72 3.05 -1.21
N ALA A 64 9.64 4.15 -0.46
CA ALA A 64 8.46 5.04 -0.45
C ALA A 64 8.05 5.58 -1.84
N PRO A 65 8.96 6.01 -2.74
CA PRO A 65 8.57 6.45 -4.08
C PRO A 65 7.90 5.35 -4.90
N ARG A 66 8.38 4.10 -4.76
CA ARG A 66 7.82 2.94 -5.45
C ARG A 66 6.41 2.59 -4.95
N LEU A 67 6.22 2.62 -3.64
CA LEU A 67 4.89 2.43 -3.02
C LEU A 67 3.89 3.50 -3.47
N ARG A 68 4.31 4.78 -3.48
CA ARG A 68 3.46 5.89 -3.93
C ARG A 68 3.06 5.74 -5.39
N ARG A 69 3.98 5.30 -6.25
CA ARG A 69 3.67 5.03 -7.67
C ARG A 69 2.62 3.94 -7.82
N SER A 70 2.82 2.79 -7.16
CA SER A 70 1.85 1.68 -7.22
C SER A 70 0.48 2.09 -6.67
N LEU A 71 0.43 2.86 -5.58
CA LEU A 71 -0.81 3.41 -5.05
C LEU A 71 -1.56 4.31 -6.06
N LEU A 72 -0.84 5.14 -6.81
CA LEU A 72 -1.45 5.97 -7.86
C LEU A 72 -2.02 5.14 -9.01
N LEU A 73 -1.35 4.05 -9.39
CA LEU A 73 -1.84 3.12 -10.41
C LEU A 73 -3.10 2.40 -9.94
N ILE A 74 -3.09 1.88 -8.71
CA ILE A 74 -4.26 1.24 -8.08
C ILE A 74 -5.44 2.23 -7.99
N ALA A 75 -5.19 3.45 -7.54
CA ALA A 75 -6.23 4.48 -7.43
C ALA A 75 -6.79 4.89 -8.80
N GLY A 76 -5.94 4.98 -9.82
CA GLY A 76 -6.35 5.25 -11.20
C GLY A 76 -7.20 4.13 -11.79
N ALA A 77 -6.79 2.88 -11.59
CA ALA A 77 -7.50 1.70 -12.07
C ALA A 77 -8.85 1.47 -11.36
N ILE A 78 -8.90 1.68 -10.03
CA ILE A 78 -10.15 1.60 -9.26
C ILE A 78 -11.10 2.75 -9.63
N GLY A 79 -10.57 3.95 -9.93
CA GLY A 79 -11.38 5.11 -10.25
C GLY A 79 -12.33 5.53 -9.12
N SER A 80 -13.56 5.91 -9.46
CA SER A 80 -14.58 6.41 -8.52
C SER A 80 -15.42 5.34 -7.83
N VAL A 81 -14.94 4.09 -7.73
CA VAL A 81 -15.68 3.00 -7.06
C VAL A 81 -15.70 3.21 -5.54
N SER A 82 -16.75 3.88 -5.06
CA SER A 82 -16.90 4.26 -3.65
C SER A 82 -16.83 3.08 -2.66
N ALA A 83 -17.25 1.88 -3.09
CA ALA A 83 -17.19 0.66 -2.26
C ALA A 83 -15.76 0.27 -1.85
N LEU A 84 -14.75 0.68 -2.64
CA LEU A 84 -13.33 0.40 -2.38
C LEU A 84 -12.63 1.56 -1.66
N GLY A 85 -13.30 2.71 -1.51
CA GLY A 85 -12.73 3.92 -0.88
C GLY A 85 -12.14 3.69 0.51
N PRO A 86 -12.83 3.01 1.45
CA PRO A 86 -12.26 2.72 2.76
C PRO A 86 -10.99 1.87 2.70
N GLY A 87 -10.96 0.83 1.86
CA GLY A 87 -9.79 -0.03 1.69
C GLY A 87 -8.61 0.70 1.06
N LEU A 88 -8.87 1.54 0.06
CA LEU A 88 -7.86 2.37 -0.59
C LEU A 88 -7.25 3.40 0.38
N THR A 89 -8.07 3.96 1.28
CA THR A 89 -7.62 4.89 2.33
C THR A 89 -6.69 4.20 3.32
N GLU A 90 -6.99 2.96 3.72
CA GLU A 90 -6.12 2.17 4.60
C GLU A 90 -4.76 1.87 3.94
N VAL A 91 -4.75 1.51 2.65
CA VAL A 91 -3.49 1.31 1.90
C VAL A 91 -2.71 2.61 1.82
N ARG A 92 -3.37 3.75 1.56
CA ARG A 92 -2.73 5.08 1.55
C ARG A 92 -2.05 5.38 2.88
N HIS A 93 -2.75 5.20 4.01
CA HIS A 93 -2.16 5.41 5.34
C HIS A 93 -0.98 4.48 5.61
N ALA A 94 -1.06 3.21 5.20
CA ALA A 94 0.06 2.28 5.35
C ALA A 94 1.28 2.70 4.53
N VAL A 95 1.09 3.19 3.29
CA VAL A 95 2.18 3.72 2.45
C VAL A 95 2.81 4.98 3.05
N GLU A 96 2.03 5.84 3.71
CA GLU A 96 2.53 7.04 4.38
C GLU A 96 3.53 6.72 5.50
N LEU A 97 3.43 5.54 6.14
CA LEU A 97 4.39 5.10 7.17
C LEU A 97 5.82 4.91 6.63
N PHE A 98 5.98 4.72 5.32
CA PHE A 98 7.29 4.57 4.67
C PHE A 98 7.91 5.91 4.26
N GLY A 99 7.11 6.98 4.17
CA GLY A 99 7.59 8.31 3.83
C GLY A 99 8.25 9.01 5.02
N ASP A 100 9.09 10.00 4.73
CA ASP A 100 9.46 10.98 5.77
C ASP A 100 8.19 11.74 6.22
N PRO A 101 8.06 12.05 7.53
CA PRO A 101 6.99 12.91 7.99
C PRO A 101 7.04 14.23 7.19
N PRO A 102 5.89 14.82 6.84
CA PRO A 102 5.87 16.07 6.10
C PRO A 102 6.70 17.08 6.86
N ARG A 103 7.78 17.58 6.24
CA ARG A 103 8.51 18.74 6.74
C ARG A 103 7.53 19.90 6.68
N ARG A 104 6.94 20.23 7.81
CA ARG A 104 6.21 21.48 8.03
C ARG A 104 7.14 22.66 7.85
#